data_AF-A0A317HLH4-F1
#
_entry.id   AF-A0A317HLH4-F1
#
_cell.length_a   1.000
_cell.length_b   1.000
_cell.length_c   1.000
_cell.angle_alpha   90.00
_cell.angle_beta   90.00
_cell.angle_gamma   90.00
#
_symmetry.space_group_name_H-M   'P 1'
#
loop_
_entity.id
_entity.type
_entity.pdbx_description
1 polymer ?
#
loop_
_entity_poly.entity_id
_entity_poly.type
_entity_poly.pdbx_seq_one_letter_code
_entity_poly.pdbx_strand_id
1 'polypeptide(L)'
;MPIQRIKPHVLNERRRERRADRAAAQEQWLHWLVDFVQVSIRDLPAVARRELQEKVAEFSHVRLSGTLPMPPVANARIQLNLRELLSMQRQLRAICEKLWTRDPDSARTYPFVRVELGYSTVHLTPIGSSGRIGFMIEAEWPARFWWTVVKLFELHGSRIRRCISRQKSMRCGRLFVRTRRQMFCSKTCARRELARRWYELHRNEAQRRRRAAYANKKAVVRRNNDSVS
;
A
#
# COMPACT_ATOMS: atom_id res chain seq x y z
N MET A 1 35.56 25.56 24.70
CA MET A 1 34.92 25.65 23.36
C MET A 1 33.56 26.33 23.51
N PRO A 2 33.29 27.46 22.84
CA PRO A 2 32.00 28.16 22.98
C PRO A 2 30.85 27.35 22.35
N ILE A 3 29.77 27.14 23.10
CA ILE A 3 28.55 26.46 22.63
C ILE A 3 27.81 27.42 21.68
N GLN A 4 27.87 27.19 20.38
CA GLN A 4 27.10 27.96 19.41
C GLN A 4 25.59 27.66 19.57
N ARG A 5 24.82 28.66 20.01
CA ARG A 5 23.35 28.55 20.10
C ARG A 5 22.73 28.56 18.70
N ILE A 6 22.06 27.47 18.33
CA ILE A 6 21.29 27.39 17.08
C ILE A 6 20.10 28.35 17.18
N LYS A 7 19.93 29.23 16.19
CA LYS A 7 18.79 30.16 16.14
C LYS A 7 17.45 29.39 16.10
N PRO A 8 16.41 29.81 16.85
CA PRO A 8 15.13 29.08 16.93
C PRO A 8 14.46 28.78 15.59
N HIS A 9 14.52 29.69 14.60
CA HIS A 9 13.92 29.47 13.29
C HIS A 9 14.60 28.32 12.53
N VAL A 10 15.93 28.22 12.59
CA VAL A 10 16.71 27.11 12.00
C VAL A 10 16.32 25.78 12.64
N LEU A 11 16.12 25.77 13.96
CA LEU A 11 15.67 24.57 14.66
C LEU A 11 14.26 24.15 14.22
N ASN A 12 13.35 25.10 14.02
CA ASN A 12 11.99 24.84 13.56
C ASN A 12 11.95 24.34 12.11
N GLU A 13 12.77 24.89 11.23
CA GLU A 13 12.95 24.44 9.85
C GLU A 13 13.46 23.00 9.80
N ARG A 14 14.56 22.69 10.50
CA ARG A 14 15.08 21.32 10.63
C ARG A 14 14.04 20.34 11.19
N ARG A 15 13.18 20.80 12.10
CA ARG A 15 12.07 19.98 12.64
C ARG A 15 10.99 19.73 11.59
N ARG A 16 10.69 20.71 10.73
CA ARG A 16 9.73 20.56 9.62
C ARG A 16 10.28 19.59 8.56
N GLU A 17 11.53 19.76 8.15
CA GLU A 17 12.21 18.85 7.21
C GLU A 17 12.19 17.41 7.72
N ARG A 18 12.67 17.16 8.95
CA ARG A 18 12.63 15.81 9.55
C ARG A 18 11.22 15.23 9.71
N ARG A 19 10.18 16.07 9.78
CA ARG A 19 8.78 15.59 9.77
C ARG A 19 8.34 15.21 8.37
N ALA A 20 8.70 16.00 7.37
CA ALA A 20 8.43 15.71 5.96
C ALA A 20 9.14 14.42 5.51
N ASP A 21 10.42 14.25 5.84
CA ASP A 21 11.19 13.05 5.51
C ASP A 21 10.59 11.80 6.14
N ARG A 22 10.20 11.89 7.42
CA ARG A 22 9.52 10.78 8.11
C ARG A 22 8.17 10.46 7.49
N ALA A 23 7.40 11.47 7.10
CA ALA A 23 6.12 11.26 6.42
C ALA A 23 6.31 10.59 5.05
N ALA A 24 7.32 11.02 4.28
CA ALA A 24 7.66 10.41 3.00
C ALA A 24 8.10 8.94 3.16
N ALA A 25 8.96 8.65 4.15
CA ALA A 25 9.37 7.28 4.46
C ALA A 25 8.19 6.40 4.88
N GLN A 26 7.29 6.90 5.73
CA GLN A 26 6.07 6.18 6.12
C GLN A 26 5.16 5.90 4.91
N GLU A 27 5.01 6.87 4.01
CA GLU A 27 4.23 6.69 2.79
C GLU A 27 4.86 5.63 1.88
N GLN A 28 6.18 5.63 1.71
CA GLN A 28 6.88 4.59 0.95
C GLN A 28 6.64 3.19 1.55
N TRP A 29 6.72 3.05 2.87
CA TRP A 29 6.43 1.78 3.54
C TRP A 29 4.97 1.35 3.43
N LEU A 30 4.04 2.29 3.45
CA LEU A 30 2.63 2.01 3.21
C LEU A 30 2.39 1.50 1.79
N HIS A 31 3.03 2.11 0.78
CA HIS A 31 3.00 1.63 -0.60
C HIS A 31 3.57 0.22 -0.71
N TRP A 32 4.73 -0.01 -0.10
CA TRP A 32 5.36 -1.33 -0.08
C TRP A 32 4.46 -2.39 0.60
N LEU A 33 3.82 -2.09 1.74
CA LEU A 33 2.89 -3.03 2.39
C LEU A 33 1.70 -3.38 1.49
N VAL A 34 1.14 -2.38 0.81
CA VAL A 34 0.03 -2.57 -0.11
C VAL A 34 0.45 -3.44 -1.30
N ASP A 35 1.66 -3.28 -1.83
CA ASP A 35 2.17 -4.16 -2.88
C ASP A 35 2.52 -5.55 -2.35
N PHE A 36 3.11 -5.64 -1.16
CA PHE A 36 3.48 -6.88 -0.49
C PHE A 36 2.29 -7.82 -0.35
N VAL A 37 1.09 -7.34 0.03
CA VAL A 37 -0.10 -8.22 0.14
C VAL A 37 -0.61 -8.73 -1.20
N GLN A 38 -0.19 -8.15 -2.32
CA GLN A 38 -0.71 -8.43 -3.67
C GLN A 38 0.23 -9.27 -4.52
N VAL A 39 1.53 -9.24 -4.25
CA VAL A 39 2.53 -10.06 -4.97
C VAL A 39 2.32 -11.54 -4.68
N SER A 40 2.49 -12.41 -5.67
CA SER A 40 2.51 -13.86 -5.45
C SER A 40 3.92 -14.31 -5.07
N ILE A 41 4.22 -14.45 -3.78
CA ILE A 41 5.57 -14.79 -3.30
C ILE A 41 6.03 -16.17 -3.79
N ARG A 42 5.08 -17.08 -4.05
CA ARG A 42 5.38 -18.43 -4.56
C ARG A 42 5.97 -18.40 -5.97
N ASP A 43 5.59 -17.41 -6.77
CA ASP A 43 5.97 -17.30 -8.18
C ASP A 43 7.23 -16.43 -8.35
N LEU A 44 7.80 -15.92 -7.26
CA LEU A 44 9.00 -15.08 -7.31
C LEU A 44 10.27 -15.92 -7.49
N PRO A 45 11.23 -15.47 -8.33
CA PRO A 45 12.55 -16.08 -8.39
C PRO A 45 13.26 -15.98 -7.05
N ALA A 46 14.23 -16.87 -6.80
CA ALA A 46 14.95 -16.93 -5.51
C ALA A 46 15.59 -15.59 -5.11
N VAL A 47 16.15 -14.85 -6.08
CA VAL A 47 16.75 -13.52 -5.86
C VAL A 47 15.71 -12.52 -5.35
N ALA A 48 14.54 -12.41 -6.01
CA ALA A 48 13.47 -11.52 -5.59
C ALA A 48 12.86 -11.92 -4.23
N ARG A 49 12.86 -13.22 -3.89
CA ARG A 49 12.45 -13.69 -2.56
C ARG A 49 13.41 -13.23 -1.47
N ARG A 50 14.72 -13.25 -1.74
CA ARG A 50 15.76 -12.75 -0.81
C ARG A 50 15.62 -11.25 -0.59
N GLU A 51 15.48 -10.48 -1.66
CA GLU A 51 15.22 -9.03 -1.56
C GLU A 51 13.97 -8.73 -0.75
N LEU A 52 12.92 -9.56 -0.90
CA LEU A 52 11.69 -9.39 -0.12
C LEU A 52 11.90 -9.69 1.37
N GLN A 53 12.68 -10.72 1.71
CA GLN A 53 13.06 -11.03 3.09
C GLN A 53 13.84 -9.87 3.72
N GLU A 54 14.82 -9.31 2.99
CA GLU A 54 15.61 -8.16 3.42
C GLU A 54 14.73 -6.93 3.65
N LYS A 55 13.78 -6.64 2.74
CA LYS A 55 12.81 -5.54 2.92
C LYS A 55 11.88 -5.74 4.11
N VAL A 56 11.45 -6.98 4.39
CA VAL A 56 10.62 -7.26 5.57
C VAL A 56 11.43 -7.04 6.86
N ALA A 57 12.70 -7.44 6.86
CA ALA A 57 13.60 -7.17 7.99
C ALA A 57 13.79 -5.66 8.17
N GLU A 58 14.11 -4.91 7.10
CA GLU A 58 14.23 -3.46 7.11
C GLU A 58 12.95 -2.78 7.63
N PHE A 59 11.78 -3.19 7.14
CA PHE A 59 10.48 -2.69 7.58
C PHE A 59 10.28 -2.85 9.10
N SER A 60 10.75 -3.95 9.68
CA SER A 60 10.63 -4.21 11.12
C SER A 60 11.49 -3.28 11.99
N HIS A 61 12.48 -2.62 11.40
CA HIS A 61 13.35 -1.65 12.06
C HIS A 61 12.90 -0.19 11.86
N VAL A 62 11.82 0.05 11.11
CA VAL A 62 11.27 1.38 10.89
C VAL A 62 10.85 2.00 12.22
N ARG A 63 11.47 3.12 12.56
CA ARG A 63 11.14 3.87 13.77
C ARG A 63 9.88 4.70 13.55
N LEU A 64 8.78 4.27 14.16
CA LEU A 64 7.57 5.06 14.26
C LEU A 64 7.52 5.76 15.62
N SER A 65 6.75 6.85 15.71
CA SER A 65 6.55 7.51 17.01
C SER A 65 5.93 6.54 18.01
N GLY A 66 6.55 6.38 19.18
CA GLY A 66 6.11 5.43 20.22
C GLY A 66 6.73 4.03 20.12
N THR A 67 7.71 3.81 19.23
CA THR A 67 8.51 2.58 19.20
C THR A 67 9.97 2.87 19.45
N LEU A 68 10.54 2.26 20.49
CA LEU A 68 11.99 2.12 20.57
C LEU A 68 12.35 0.76 20.01
N PRO A 69 13.17 0.68 18.95
CA PRO A 69 13.74 -0.59 18.59
C PRO A 69 14.63 -1.03 19.75
N MET A 70 14.31 -2.16 20.34
CA MET A 70 15.27 -2.89 21.15
C MET A 70 16.56 -3.02 20.35
N PRO A 71 17.73 -2.71 20.94
CA PRO A 71 18.99 -2.99 20.30
C PRO A 71 18.90 -4.44 19.80
N PRO A 72 19.24 -4.70 18.52
CA PRO A 72 19.25 -6.08 18.05
C PRO A 72 20.10 -6.85 19.05
N VAL A 73 19.58 -7.98 19.57
CA VAL A 73 20.45 -8.96 20.25
C VAL A 73 21.57 -9.20 19.25
N ALA A 74 22.81 -8.83 19.61
CA ALA A 74 23.82 -8.26 18.70
C ALA A 74 24.18 -9.08 17.45
N ASN A 75 23.63 -10.29 17.27
CA ASN A 75 23.89 -11.18 16.15
C ASN A 75 22.64 -11.86 15.55
N ALA A 76 21.42 -11.50 15.97
CA ALA A 76 20.20 -12.11 15.43
C ALA A 76 19.84 -11.50 14.06
N ARG A 77 20.51 -11.92 12.99
CA ARG A 77 19.98 -11.71 11.63
C ARG A 77 18.62 -12.41 11.57
N ILE A 78 17.57 -11.65 11.29
CA ILE A 78 16.23 -12.19 11.08
C ILE A 78 16.30 -13.09 9.83
N GLN A 79 16.45 -14.39 10.03
CA GLN A 79 16.39 -15.37 8.95
C GLN A 79 14.94 -15.80 8.75
N LEU A 80 14.21 -14.99 8.00
CA LEU A 80 12.85 -15.30 7.61
C LEU A 80 12.82 -16.48 6.65
N ASN A 81 12.28 -17.62 7.06
CA ASN A 81 12.04 -18.69 6.10
C ASN A 81 10.81 -18.36 5.22
N LEU A 82 10.68 -19.04 4.08
CA LEU A 82 9.58 -18.81 3.14
C LEU A 82 8.19 -19.04 3.79
N ARG A 83 8.09 -20.00 4.72
CA ARG A 83 6.82 -20.34 5.38
C ARG A 83 6.35 -19.20 6.27
N GLU A 84 7.24 -18.59 7.04
CA GLU A 84 6.96 -17.41 7.87
C GLU A 84 6.53 -16.23 7.01
N LEU A 85 7.29 -15.94 5.94
CA LEU A 85 6.98 -14.85 5.02
C LEU A 85 5.58 -15.01 4.39
N LEU A 86 5.23 -16.21 3.94
CA LEU A 86 3.90 -16.55 3.42
C LEU A 86 2.81 -16.45 4.49
N SER A 87 3.11 -16.85 5.73
CA SER A 87 2.16 -16.73 6.85
C SER A 87 1.83 -15.27 7.12
N MET A 88 2.86 -14.42 7.22
CA MET A 88 2.70 -12.98 7.44
C MET A 88 1.93 -12.32 6.30
N GLN A 89 2.26 -12.65 5.05
CA GLN A 89 1.54 -12.14 3.89
C GLN A 89 0.06 -12.54 3.92
N ARG A 90 -0.24 -13.80 4.26
CA ARG A 90 -1.61 -14.31 4.33
C ARG A 90 -2.40 -13.61 5.44
N GLN A 91 -1.83 -13.48 6.62
CA GLN A 91 -2.45 -12.76 7.74
C GLN A 91 -2.71 -11.30 7.37
N LEU A 92 -1.72 -10.61 6.81
CA LEU A 92 -1.87 -9.21 6.39
C LEU A 92 -2.93 -9.06 5.28
N ARG A 93 -2.97 -9.99 4.31
CA ARG A 93 -4.03 -10.01 3.29
C ARG A 93 -5.41 -10.18 3.90
N ALA A 94 -5.57 -11.06 4.90
CA ALA A 94 -6.84 -11.27 5.59
C ALA A 94 -7.28 -10.00 6.36
N ILE A 95 -6.36 -9.34 7.05
CA ILE A 95 -6.59 -8.04 7.71
C ILE A 95 -7.08 -7.02 6.67
N CYS A 96 -6.39 -6.91 5.52
CA CYS A 96 -6.74 -5.96 4.48
C CYS A 96 -8.09 -6.25 3.79
N GLU A 97 -8.45 -7.52 3.56
CA GLU A 97 -9.77 -7.88 3.03
C GLU A 97 -10.90 -7.55 4.03
N LYS A 98 -10.63 -7.64 5.34
CA LYS A 98 -11.60 -7.29 6.39
C LYS A 98 -11.75 -5.77 6.57
N LEU A 99 -10.65 -5.01 6.60
CA LEU A 99 -10.68 -3.55 6.79
C LEU A 99 -11.13 -2.79 5.54
N TRP A 100 -10.75 -3.28 4.36
CA TRP A 100 -11.16 -2.70 3.08
C TRP A 100 -11.90 -3.77 2.30
N THR A 101 -13.19 -3.94 2.57
CA THR A 101 -14.03 -4.94 1.90
C THR A 101 -14.17 -4.62 0.40
N ARG A 102 -14.38 -5.65 -0.42
CA ARG A 102 -14.72 -5.47 -1.85
C ARG A 102 -16.18 -5.08 -2.05
N ASP A 103 -17.01 -5.50 -1.11
CA ASP A 103 -18.42 -5.20 -1.07
C ASP A 103 -18.67 -3.88 -0.32
N PRO A 104 -19.22 -2.85 -0.99
CA PRO A 104 -19.54 -1.58 -0.34
C PRO A 104 -20.63 -1.71 0.71
N ASP A 105 -21.52 -2.71 0.62
CA ASP A 105 -22.61 -2.88 1.58
C ASP A 105 -22.09 -3.43 2.91
N SER A 106 -21.14 -4.38 2.86
CA SER A 106 -20.39 -4.86 4.02
C SER A 106 -19.63 -3.77 4.79
N ALA A 107 -19.27 -2.65 4.14
CA ALA A 107 -18.50 -1.57 4.78
C ALA A 107 -19.29 -0.80 5.86
N ARG A 108 -20.60 -1.02 5.97
CA ARG A 108 -21.44 -0.44 7.04
C ARG A 108 -21.19 -1.08 8.41
N THR A 109 -20.59 -2.28 8.42
CA THR A 109 -20.20 -2.96 9.66
C THR A 109 -18.82 -2.47 10.04
N TYR A 110 -18.63 -1.88 11.23
CA TYR A 110 -17.31 -1.47 11.73
C TYR A 110 -16.40 -2.70 11.86
N PRO A 111 -15.48 -2.97 10.92
CA PRO A 111 -14.76 -4.22 10.93
C PRO A 111 -13.67 -4.15 11.99
N PHE A 112 -13.81 -4.94 13.06
CA PHE A 112 -12.76 -5.08 14.07
C PHE A 112 -11.77 -6.18 13.66
N VAL A 113 -10.48 -5.89 13.71
CA VAL A 113 -9.42 -6.88 13.46
C VAL A 113 -8.54 -6.98 14.69
N ARG A 114 -8.45 -8.18 15.26
CA ARG A 114 -7.48 -8.49 16.30
C ARG A 114 -6.18 -8.90 15.64
N VAL A 115 -5.08 -8.25 16.03
CA VAL A 115 -3.72 -8.67 15.68
C VAL A 115 -3.07 -9.13 16.96
N GLU A 116 -2.69 -10.40 17.02
CA GLU A 116 -1.97 -10.94 18.17
C GLU A 116 -0.50 -10.55 18.05
N LEU A 117 -0.17 -9.49 18.76
CA LEU A 117 1.20 -9.11 19.04
C LEU A 117 1.64 -10.05 20.16
N GLY A 118 2.70 -10.83 19.95
CA GLY A 118 3.26 -11.69 21.00
C GLY A 118 3.72 -10.89 22.23
N TYR A 119 4.58 -11.49 23.05
CA TYR A 119 5.12 -10.80 24.23
C TYR A 119 5.70 -9.44 23.86
N SER A 120 5.13 -8.39 24.45
CA SER A 120 5.59 -7.01 24.29
C SER A 120 5.50 -6.31 25.63
N THR A 121 6.55 -5.57 25.97
CA THR A 121 6.59 -4.76 27.18
C THR A 121 6.24 -3.33 26.81
N VAL A 122 5.26 -2.75 27.49
CA VAL A 122 4.88 -1.34 27.31
C VAL A 122 5.55 -0.52 28.40
N HIS A 123 6.46 0.35 28.00
CA HIS A 123 7.14 1.31 28.88
C HIS A 123 6.43 2.66 28.81
N LEU A 124 6.11 3.26 29.94
CA LEU A 124 5.52 4.60 30.02
C LEU A 124 6.59 5.60 30.47
N THR A 125 6.67 6.75 29.81
CA THR A 125 7.68 7.77 30.13
C THR A 125 7.10 9.19 29.97
N PRO A 126 7.37 10.12 30.90
CA PRO A 126 6.98 11.51 30.73
C PRO A 126 7.76 12.17 29.57
N ILE A 127 7.04 12.89 28.70
CA ILE A 127 7.61 13.62 27.56
C ILE A 127 7.72 15.10 27.93
N GLY A 128 8.96 15.53 28.18
CA GLY A 128 9.29 16.92 28.49
C GLY A 128 8.66 17.41 29.80
N SER A 129 8.63 18.72 29.99
CA SER A 129 8.08 19.35 31.21
C SER A 129 6.56 19.42 31.26
N SER A 130 5.87 18.99 30.19
CA SER A 130 4.41 19.15 30.03
C SER A 130 3.57 18.09 30.74
N GLY A 131 4.16 17.11 31.41
CA GLY A 131 3.44 16.00 32.06
C GLY A 131 2.78 15.02 31.09
N ARG A 132 2.96 15.18 29.77
CA ARG A 132 2.41 14.25 28.77
C ARG A 132 3.08 12.88 28.91
N ILE A 133 2.28 11.82 28.98
CA ILE A 133 2.81 10.45 28.98
C ILE A 133 3.00 9.98 27.55
N GLY A 134 4.24 9.58 27.24
CA GLY A 134 4.57 8.74 26.10
C GLY A 134 4.52 7.28 26.50
N PHE A 135 4.24 6.43 25.52
CA PHE A 135 4.47 5.00 25.66
C PHE A 135 5.48 4.53 24.62
N MET A 136 6.23 3.50 24.97
CA MET A 136 7.22 2.85 24.13
C MET A 136 6.97 1.36 24.19
N ILE A 137 6.97 0.70 23.05
CA ILE A 137 6.78 -0.75 23.01
C ILE A 137 8.10 -1.42 22.70
N GLU A 138 8.45 -2.30 23.61
CA GLU A 138 9.49 -3.30 23.46
C GLU A 138 8.85 -4.56 22.88
N ALA A 139 9.29 -4.98 21.71
CA ALA A 139 8.77 -6.16 21.05
C ALA A 139 9.91 -6.91 20.39
N GLU A 140 9.81 -8.22 20.29
CA GLU A 140 10.74 -9.04 19.49
C GLU A 140 10.20 -9.25 18.08
N TRP A 141 11.01 -9.86 17.23
CA TRP A 141 10.51 -10.43 15.98
C TRP A 141 9.54 -11.59 16.32
N PRO A 142 8.35 -11.72 15.70
CA PRO A 142 7.74 -10.90 14.64
C PRO A 142 6.81 -9.77 15.16
N ALA A 143 6.66 -9.60 16.47
CA ALA A 143 5.76 -8.59 17.05
C ALA A 143 6.11 -7.16 16.61
N ARG A 144 7.39 -6.83 16.41
CA ARG A 144 7.82 -5.53 15.82
C ARG A 144 7.20 -5.27 14.46
N PHE A 145 7.19 -6.27 13.56
CA PHE A 145 6.60 -6.13 12.23
C PHE A 145 5.12 -5.74 12.34
N TRP A 146 4.37 -6.50 13.14
CA TRP A 146 2.93 -6.27 13.29
C TRP A 146 2.62 -4.93 13.95
N TRP A 147 3.44 -4.51 14.90
CA TRP A 147 3.31 -3.20 15.50
C TRP A 147 3.53 -2.06 14.48
N THR A 148 4.54 -2.18 13.62
CA THR A 148 4.79 -1.23 12.53
C THR A 148 3.61 -1.19 11.55
N VAL A 149 3.03 -2.35 11.19
CA VAL A 149 1.81 -2.43 10.37
C VAL A 149 0.65 -1.68 11.02
N VAL A 150 0.35 -1.97 12.30
CA VAL A 150 -0.76 -1.34 13.03
C VAL A 150 -0.59 0.17 13.06
N LYS A 151 0.62 0.67 13.37
CA LYS A 151 0.91 2.11 13.40
C LYS A 151 0.77 2.77 12.03
N LEU A 152 1.21 2.12 10.96
CA LEU A 152 1.00 2.65 9.61
C LEU A 152 -0.48 2.66 9.21
N PHE A 153 -1.26 1.66 9.60
CA PHE A 153 -2.70 1.62 9.35
C PHE A 153 -3.47 2.66 10.18
N GLU A 154 -3.06 2.89 11.43
CA GLU A 154 -3.61 3.96 12.27
C GLU A 154 -3.38 5.33 11.64
N LEU A 155 -2.14 5.60 11.19
CA LEU A 155 -1.77 6.90 10.63
C LEU A 155 -2.34 7.13 9.22
N HIS A 156 -2.34 6.09 8.36
CA HIS A 156 -2.57 6.24 6.93
C HIS A 156 -3.65 5.33 6.35
N GLY A 157 -4.33 4.51 7.16
CA GLY A 157 -5.33 3.54 6.69
C GLY A 157 -6.51 4.17 5.94
N SER A 158 -6.85 5.42 6.26
CA SER A 158 -7.87 6.21 5.55
C SER A 158 -7.51 6.55 4.09
N ARG A 159 -6.23 6.39 3.71
CA ARG A 159 -5.72 6.56 2.35
C ARG A 159 -5.79 5.25 1.56
N ILE A 160 -5.81 4.09 2.21
CA ILE A 160 -5.93 2.81 1.53
C ILE A 160 -7.37 2.66 1.01
N ARG A 161 -7.48 2.27 -0.26
CA ARG A 161 -8.74 2.07 -0.98
C ARG A 161 -8.63 0.87 -1.92
N ARG A 162 -9.77 0.35 -2.36
CA ARG A 162 -9.86 -0.61 -3.46
C ARG A 162 -10.23 0.06 -4.76
N CYS A 163 -9.61 -0.38 -5.85
CA CYS A 163 -9.90 0.09 -7.19
C CYS A 163 -11.33 -0.30 -7.60
N ILE A 164 -12.13 0.71 -7.94
CA ILE A 164 -13.53 0.54 -8.37
C ILE A 164 -13.69 0.22 -9.87
N SER A 165 -12.57 0.13 -10.62
CA SER A 165 -12.62 -0.17 -12.06
C SER A 165 -13.21 -1.55 -12.32
N ARG A 166 -14.03 -1.66 -13.37
CA ARG A 166 -14.69 -2.87 -13.84
C ARG A 166 -14.03 -3.33 -15.14
N GLN A 167 -13.89 -4.64 -15.28
CA GLN A 167 -13.44 -5.32 -16.48
C GLN A 167 -14.42 -6.46 -16.75
N LYS A 168 -15.28 -6.28 -17.76
CA LYS A 168 -16.39 -7.19 -18.04
C LYS A 168 -17.28 -7.34 -16.78
N SER A 169 -17.43 -8.56 -16.27
CA SER A 169 -18.19 -8.89 -15.05
C SER A 169 -17.38 -8.73 -13.76
N MET A 170 -16.06 -8.53 -13.81
CA MET A 170 -15.20 -8.51 -12.63
C MET A 170 -14.77 -7.09 -12.24
N ARG A 171 -14.76 -6.79 -10.94
CA ARG A 171 -14.13 -5.58 -10.40
C ARG A 171 -12.63 -5.81 -10.24
N CYS A 172 -11.82 -4.78 -10.50
CA CYS A 172 -10.38 -4.80 -10.29
C CYS A 172 -10.04 -5.11 -8.83
N GLY A 173 -10.67 -4.39 -7.87
CA GLY A 173 -10.57 -4.69 -6.45
C GLY A 173 -9.17 -4.57 -5.84
N ARG A 174 -8.17 -4.17 -6.62
CA ARG A 174 -6.77 -4.01 -6.22
C ARG A 174 -6.66 -2.93 -5.14
N LEU A 175 -5.93 -3.21 -4.06
CA LEU A 175 -5.63 -2.20 -3.03
C LEU A 175 -4.64 -1.17 -3.58
N PHE A 176 -4.81 0.09 -3.21
CA PHE A 176 -3.88 1.16 -3.52
C PHE A 176 -3.92 2.23 -2.43
N VAL A 177 -2.82 2.95 -2.25
CA VAL A 177 -2.77 4.17 -1.44
C VAL A 177 -3.23 5.33 -2.31
N ARG A 178 -4.34 5.99 -1.95
CA ARG A 178 -4.82 7.13 -2.73
C ARG A 178 -3.93 8.34 -2.52
N THR A 179 -3.68 9.04 -3.62
CA THR A 179 -3.16 10.40 -3.62
C THR A 179 -4.29 11.35 -4.01
N ARG A 180 -4.55 12.38 -3.19
CA ARG A 180 -5.61 13.39 -3.44
C ARG A 180 -7.00 12.73 -3.70
N ARG A 181 -7.55 12.93 -4.92
CA ARG A 181 -8.87 12.46 -5.39
C ARG A 181 -8.79 11.15 -6.21
N GLN A 182 -7.69 10.40 -6.12
CA GLN A 182 -7.50 9.18 -6.89
C GLN A 182 -8.54 8.10 -6.53
N MET A 183 -9.31 7.63 -7.51
CA MET A 183 -10.32 6.57 -7.38
C MET A 183 -9.87 5.20 -7.91
N PHE A 184 -8.79 5.17 -8.69
CA PHE A 184 -8.33 3.97 -9.40
C PHE A 184 -6.87 3.67 -9.05
N CYS A 185 -6.52 2.38 -8.98
CA CYS A 185 -5.15 1.97 -8.66
C CYS A 185 -4.13 2.31 -9.75
N SER A 186 -4.57 2.56 -10.99
CA SER A 186 -3.67 2.88 -12.11
C SER A 186 -4.33 3.77 -13.17
N LYS A 187 -3.50 4.43 -13.98
CA LYS A 187 -3.94 5.20 -15.16
C LYS A 187 -4.71 4.32 -16.14
N THR A 188 -4.32 3.05 -16.31
CA THR A 188 -5.02 2.08 -17.16
C THR A 188 -6.44 1.79 -16.67
N CYS A 189 -6.62 1.60 -15.36
CA CYS A 189 -7.96 1.43 -14.77
C CYS A 189 -8.81 2.69 -14.92
N ALA A 190 -8.22 3.88 -14.77
CA ALA A 190 -8.91 5.15 -14.98
C ALA A 190 -9.38 5.31 -16.44
N ARG A 191 -8.48 5.11 -17.41
CA ARG A 191 -8.80 5.17 -18.84
C ARG A 191 -9.89 4.15 -19.22
N ARG A 192 -9.82 2.93 -18.68
CA ARG A 192 -10.82 1.89 -18.90
C ARG A 192 -12.20 2.33 -18.42
N GLU A 193 -12.29 2.92 -17.23
CA GLU A 193 -13.57 3.41 -16.69
C GLU A 193 -14.12 4.61 -17.44
N LEU A 194 -13.25 5.53 -17.87
CA LEU A 194 -13.64 6.64 -18.73
C LEU A 194 -14.21 6.12 -20.06
N ALA A 195 -13.53 5.17 -20.71
CA ALA A 195 -13.99 4.56 -21.94
C ALA A 195 -15.34 3.83 -21.73
N ARG A 196 -15.48 3.06 -20.65
CA ARG A 196 -16.73 2.38 -20.31
C ARG A 196 -17.89 3.36 -20.17
N ARG A 197 -17.72 4.41 -19.36
CA ARG A 197 -18.75 5.46 -19.17
C ARG A 197 -19.09 6.15 -20.48
N TRP A 198 -18.09 6.44 -21.31
CA TRP A 198 -18.33 7.03 -22.63
C TRP A 198 -19.17 6.10 -23.52
N TYR A 199 -18.84 4.80 -23.59
CA TYR A 199 -19.61 3.81 -24.36
C TYR A 199 -21.04 3.61 -23.84
N GLU A 200 -21.25 3.67 -22.53
CA GLU A 200 -22.57 3.59 -21.91
C GLU A 200 -23.45 4.78 -22.28
N LEU A 201 -22.89 5.99 -22.23
CA LEU A 201 -23.59 7.22 -22.59
C LEU A 201 -23.79 7.38 -24.11
N HIS A 202 -22.85 6.88 -24.93
CA HIS A 202 -22.83 7.08 -26.38
C HIS A 202 -23.02 5.76 -27.14
N ARG A 203 -23.86 4.85 -26.62
CA ARG A 203 -24.03 3.50 -27.18
C ARG A 203 -24.37 3.50 -28.67
N ASN A 204 -25.29 4.38 -29.08
CA ASN A 204 -25.75 4.50 -30.47
C ASN A 204 -24.64 5.04 -31.38
N GLU A 205 -23.90 6.06 -30.92
CA GLU A 205 -22.79 6.63 -31.67
C GLU A 205 -21.65 5.60 -31.82
N ALA A 206 -21.32 4.90 -30.74
CA ALA A 206 -20.34 3.83 -30.76
C ALA A 206 -20.72 2.70 -31.74
N GLN A 207 -22.02 2.33 -31.79
CA GLN A 207 -22.53 1.36 -32.74
C GLN A 207 -22.42 1.86 -34.19
N ARG A 208 -22.77 3.13 -34.45
CA ARG A 208 -22.59 3.77 -35.75
C ARG A 208 -21.13 3.75 -36.19
N ARG A 209 -20.20 4.18 -35.33
CA ARG A 209 -18.76 4.18 -35.61
C ARG A 209 -18.24 2.75 -35.90
N ARG A 210 -18.71 1.73 -35.16
CA ARG A 210 -18.36 0.32 -35.42
C ARG A 210 -18.86 -0.16 -36.78
N ARG A 211 -20.11 0.15 -37.14
CA ARG A 211 -20.68 -0.20 -38.45
C ARG A 211 -19.90 0.46 -39.60
N ALA A 212 -19.57 1.75 -39.46
CA ALA A 212 -18.76 2.48 -40.43
C ALA A 212 -17.35 1.87 -40.60
N ALA A 213 -16.67 1.57 -39.49
CA ALA A 213 -15.34 0.94 -39.52
C ALA A 213 -15.37 -0.45 -40.19
N TYR A 214 -16.41 -1.25 -39.92
CA TYR A 214 -16.59 -2.56 -40.54
C TYR A 214 -16.86 -2.46 -42.04
N ALA A 215 -17.71 -1.52 -42.46
CA ALA A 215 -17.97 -1.24 -43.88
C ALA A 215 -16.67 -0.85 -44.62
N ASN A 216 -15.86 0.02 -44.02
CA ASN A 216 -14.57 0.43 -44.60
C ASN A 216 -13.59 -0.75 -44.70
N LYS A 217 -13.48 -1.59 -43.67
CA LYS A 217 -12.61 -2.78 -43.71
C LYS A 217 -13.04 -3.75 -44.84
N LYS A 218 -14.35 -3.97 -45.00
CA LYS A 218 -14.89 -4.82 -46.06
C LYS A 218 -14.61 -4.25 -47.46
N ALA A 219 -14.69 -2.93 -47.62
CA ALA A 219 -14.36 -2.24 -48.87
C ALA A 219 -12.87 -2.38 -49.23
N VAL A 220 -11.97 -2.25 -48.26
CA VAL A 220 -10.51 -2.44 -48.47
C VAL A 220 -10.19 -3.87 -48.90
N VAL A 221 -10.78 -4.88 -48.25
CA VAL A 221 -10.55 -6.29 -48.61
C VAL A 221 -11.05 -6.60 -50.02
N ARG A 222 -12.20 -6.05 -50.43
CA ARG A 222 -12.71 -6.22 -51.81
C ARG A 222 -11.75 -5.62 -52.84
N ARG A 223 -11.32 -4.38 -52.65
CA ARG A 223 -10.36 -3.71 -53.55
C ARG A 223 -9.06 -4.51 -53.71
N ASN A 224 -8.55 -5.09 -52.63
CA ASN A 224 -7.32 -5.89 -52.68
C ASN A 224 -7.52 -7.22 -53.43
N ASN A 225 -8.71 -7.83 -53.37
CA ASN A 225 -8.99 -9.04 -54.14
C ASN A 225 -9.14 -8.74 -55.62
N ASP A 226 -9.78 -7.62 -55.96
CA ASP A 226 -9.97 -7.19 -57.35
C ASP A 226 -8.64 -6.83 -58.04
N SER A 227 -7.60 -6.44 -57.28
CA SER A 227 -6.26 -6.13 -57.83
C SER A 227 -5.35 -7.34 -58.06
N VAL A 228 -5.77 -8.55 -57.68
CA VAL A 228 -4.96 -9.79 -57.81
C VAL A 228 -5.47 -10.69 -58.94
N SER A 229 -6.60 -10.33 -59.56
CA SER A 229 -7.16 -11.01 -60.74
C SER A 229 -6.75 -10.29 -62.02
#